data_AF-A0A932W749-F1
#
_entry.id   AF-A0A932W749-F1
#
_cell.length_a   1.000
_cell.length_b   1.000
_cell.length_c   1.000
_cell.angle_alpha   90.00
_cell.angle_beta   90.00
_cell.angle_gamma   90.00
#
_symmetry.space_group_name_H-M   'P 1'
#
loop_
_entity.id
_entity.type
_entity.pdbx_description
1 polymer ?
#
loop_
_entity_poly.entity_id
_entity_poly.type
_entity_poly.pdbx_seq_one_letter_code
_entity_poly.pdbx_strand_id
1 'polypeptide(L)'
;MILYEVSVEVRADLCTAFVDYMRGKHLPEILATGCFAHIRFDQTSETLYRTCYQAETEDDYERYLNQHATTMRADFMQHFPEGCVPSRQVFRELFQLQRGQ
;
A
#
# COMPACT_ATOMS: atom_id res chain seq x y z
N MET A 1 -12.00 -7.44 9.43
CA MET A 1 -10.79 -6.74 8.98
C MET A 1 -10.40 -7.20 7.60
N ILE A 2 -10.06 -6.25 6.73
CA ILE A 2 -9.55 -6.50 5.38
C ILE A 2 -8.09 -6.04 5.33
N LEU A 3 -7.22 -6.88 4.75
CA LEU A 3 -5.86 -6.50 4.41
C LEU A 3 -5.77 -6.35 2.90
N TYR A 4 -5.47 -5.15 2.44
CA TYR A 4 -5.16 -4.88 1.05
C TYR A 4 -3.65 -4.78 0.93
N GLU A 5 -3.03 -5.65 0.14
CA GLU A 5 -1.59 -5.65 -0.08
C GLU A 5 -1.26 -5.20 -1.49
N VAL A 6 -0.24 -4.34 -1.60
CA VAL A 6 0.33 -3.90 -2.87
C VAL A 6 1.81 -4.19 -2.86
N SER A 7 2.26 -5.08 -3.73
CA SER A 7 3.68 -5.33 -3.97
C SER A 7 4.13 -4.64 -5.23
N VAL A 8 5.26 -3.95 -5.20
CA VAL A 8 5.80 -3.20 -6.34
C VAL A 8 7.21 -3.69 -6.62
N GLU A 9 7.40 -4.26 -7.81
CA GLU A 9 8.74 -4.47 -8.35
C GLU A 9 9.24 -3.13 -8.90
N VAL A 10 10.38 -2.66 -8.41
CA VAL A 10 10.95 -1.34 -8.67
C VAL A 10 12.31 -1.50 -9.32
N ARG A 11 12.51 -0.84 -10.45
CA ARG A 11 13.82 -0.82 -11.14
C ARG A 11 14.88 -0.24 -10.19
N ALA A 12 16.06 -0.87 -10.15
CA ALA A 12 17.06 -0.61 -9.12
C ALA A 12 17.48 0.87 -9.00
N ASP A 13 17.54 1.61 -10.11
CA ASP A 13 17.85 3.05 -10.15
C ASP A 13 16.79 3.93 -9.48
N LEU A 14 15.57 3.42 -9.32
CA LEU A 14 14.42 4.16 -8.75
C LEU A 14 14.17 3.83 -7.27
N CYS A 15 14.81 2.80 -6.69
CA CYS A 15 14.52 2.31 -5.35
C CYS A 15 14.56 3.40 -4.27
N THR A 16 15.62 4.23 -4.24
CA THR A 16 15.73 5.31 -3.25
C THR A 16 14.61 6.34 -3.40
N ALA A 17 14.37 6.81 -4.63
CA ALA A 17 13.30 7.78 -4.91
C ALA A 17 11.91 7.21 -4.59
N PHE A 18 11.69 5.92 -4.87
CA PHE A 18 10.46 5.21 -4.53
C PHE A 18 10.22 5.19 -3.02
N VAL A 19 11.21 4.78 -2.22
CA VAL A 19 11.07 4.75 -0.75
C VAL A 19 10.81 6.14 -0.19
N ASP A 20 11.52 7.17 -0.67
CA ASP A 20 11.32 8.55 -0.23
C ASP A 20 9.94 9.09 -0.58
N TYR A 21 9.46 8.83 -1.80
CA TYR A 21 8.10 9.19 -2.21
C TYR A 21 7.02 8.47 -1.40
N MET A 22 7.18 7.15 -1.20
CA MET A 22 6.22 6.34 -0.44
C MET A 22 6.10 6.86 0.99
N ARG A 23 7.23 7.13 1.65
CA ARG A 23 7.29 7.63 3.03
C ARG A 23 6.85 9.08 3.15
N GLY A 24 7.28 9.95 2.24
CA GLY A 24 7.13 11.41 2.36
C GLY A 24 5.80 11.95 1.86
N LYS A 25 5.10 11.20 1.00
CA LYS A 25 3.87 11.67 0.35
C LYS A 25 2.79 10.58 0.29
N HIS A 26 3.04 9.50 -0.45
CA HIS A 26 1.97 8.60 -0.87
C HIS A 26 1.27 7.88 0.29
N LEU A 27 2.02 7.26 1.19
CA LEU A 27 1.44 6.53 2.32
C LEU A 27 0.78 7.47 3.33
N PRO A 28 1.37 8.63 3.69
CA PRO A 28 0.67 9.64 4.49
C PRO A 28 -0.65 10.11 3.87
N GLU A 29 -0.69 10.39 2.57
CA GLU A 29 -1.90 10.82 1.87
C GLU A 29 -2.98 9.73 1.86
N ILE A 30 -2.59 8.45 1.66
CA ILE A 30 -3.52 7.33 1.77
C ILE A 30 -4.05 7.19 3.21
N LEU A 31 -3.20 7.31 4.22
CA LEU A 31 -3.63 7.25 5.62
C LEU A 31 -4.62 8.37 5.96
N ALA A 32 -4.38 9.58 5.44
CA ALA A 32 -5.24 10.74 5.63
C ALA A 32 -6.65 10.59 5.04
N THR A 33 -6.88 9.61 4.15
CA THR A 33 -8.24 9.28 3.66
C THR A 33 -9.15 8.72 4.76
N GLY A 34 -8.57 8.24 5.86
CA GLY A 34 -9.31 7.58 6.94
C GLY A 34 -9.92 6.22 6.56
N CYS A 35 -9.57 5.67 5.39
CA CYS A 35 -10.05 4.34 4.96
C CYS A 35 -9.20 3.18 5.51
N PHE A 36 -8.03 3.47 6.05
CA PHE A 36 -7.14 2.48 6.65
C PHE A 36 -6.73 2.94 8.04
N ALA A 37 -6.80 2.03 9.01
CA ALA A 37 -6.38 2.27 10.38
C ALA A 37 -4.87 2.11 10.57
N HIS A 38 -4.25 1.24 9.74
CA HIS A 38 -2.81 1.00 9.79
C HIS A 38 -2.24 0.75 8.40
N ILE A 39 -1.02 1.21 8.19
CA ILE A 39 -0.25 0.98 6.96
C ILE A 39 1.15 0.53 7.38
N ARG A 40 1.58 -0.62 6.86
CA ARG A 40 2.95 -1.11 7.02
C ARG A 40 3.63 -1.18 5.65
N PHE A 41 4.85 -0.68 5.57
CA PHE A 41 5.68 -0.74 4.37
C PHE A 41 6.92 -1.58 4.66
N ASP A 42 7.11 -2.63 3.87
CA ASP A 42 8.15 -3.64 4.04
C ASP A 42 8.95 -3.78 2.73
N GLN A 43 10.18 -4.26 2.84
CA GLN A 43 11.01 -4.65 1.69
C GLN A 43 11.14 -6.18 1.66
N THR A 44 10.80 -6.80 0.53
CA THR A 44 10.90 -8.26 0.32
C THR A 44 12.23 -8.65 -0.31
N SER A 45 12.76 -7.81 -1.21
CA SER A 45 14.10 -7.93 -1.80
C SER A 45 14.64 -6.54 -2.14
N GLU A 46 15.86 -6.43 -2.69
CA GLU A 46 16.46 -5.15 -3.09
C GLU A 46 15.55 -4.28 -3.99
N THR A 47 14.74 -4.93 -4.83
CA THR A 47 13.85 -4.29 -5.81
C THR A 47 12.37 -4.53 -5.57
N LEU A 48 11.99 -5.42 -4.64
CA LEU A 48 10.59 -5.74 -4.36
C LEU A 48 10.16 -5.17 -3.01
N TYR A 49 9.17 -4.29 -3.04
CA TYR A 49 8.57 -3.67 -1.85
C TYR A 49 7.13 -4.10 -1.69
N ARG A 50 6.64 -4.11 -0.46
CA ARG A 50 5.25 -4.45 -0.14
C ARG A 50 4.66 -3.42 0.80
N THR A 51 3.45 -2.96 0.50
CA THR A 51 2.63 -2.21 1.43
C THR A 51 1.44 -3.05 1.85
N CYS A 52 1.18 -3.13 3.16
CA CYS A 52 0.01 -3.75 3.74
C CYS A 52 -0.87 -2.65 4.34
N TYR A 53 -2.08 -2.49 3.80
CA TYR A 53 -3.09 -1.54 4.24
C TYR A 53 -4.18 -2.29 5.01
N GLN A 54 -4.45 -1.87 6.24
CA GLN A 54 -5.43 -2.51 7.12
C GLN A 54 -6.69 -1.65 7.22
N ALA A 55 -7.79 -2.15 6.66
CA ALA A 55 -9.12 -1.57 6.80
C ALA A 55 -9.91 -2.32 7.89
N GLU A 56 -10.57 -1.59 8.79
CA GLU A 56 -11.35 -2.20 9.87
C GLU A 56 -12.58 -2.92 9.32
N THR A 57 -13.25 -2.29 8.35
CA THR A 57 -14.48 -2.78 7.72
C THR A 57 -14.35 -2.97 6.21
N GLU A 58 -15.31 -3.68 5.62
CA GLU A 58 -15.43 -3.83 4.17
C GLU A 58 -15.82 -2.50 3.51
N ASP A 59 -16.73 -1.73 4.14
CA ASP A 59 -17.16 -0.41 3.68
C ASP A 59 -15.99 0.59 3.57
N ASP A 60 -15.04 0.58 4.51
CA ASP A 60 -13.84 1.44 4.43
C ASP A 60 -12.95 1.08 3.24
N TYR A 61 -12.78 -0.22 2.98
CA TYR A 61 -12.03 -0.70 1.82
C TYR A 61 -12.72 -0.33 0.51
N GLU A 62 -14.04 -0.53 0.42
CA GLU A 62 -14.83 -0.15 -0.76
C GLU A 62 -14.80 1.37 -0.99
N ARG A 63 -14.91 2.18 0.08
CA ARG A 63 -14.77 3.64 0.01
C ARG A 63 -13.43 4.03 -0.60
N TYR A 64 -12.33 3.41 -0.16
CA TYR A 64 -11.01 3.66 -0.75
C TYR A 64 -10.98 3.35 -2.25
N LEU A 65 -11.47 2.18 -2.66
CA LEU A 65 -11.48 1.79 -4.06
C LEU A 65 -12.29 2.75 -4.94
N ASN A 66 -13.48 3.13 -4.47
CA ASN A 66 -14.43 3.92 -5.25
C ASN A 66 -14.08 5.41 -5.29
N GLN A 67 -13.48 5.96 -4.22
CA GLN A 67 -13.32 7.41 -4.06
C GLN A 67 -11.87 7.88 -4.18
N HIS A 68 -10.89 7.04 -3.85
CA HIS A 68 -9.50 7.47 -3.69
C HIS A 68 -8.52 6.74 -4.60
N ALA A 69 -8.72 5.43 -4.84
CA ALA A 69 -7.73 4.58 -5.51
C ALA A 69 -7.35 5.08 -6.91
N THR A 70 -8.30 5.60 -7.69
CA THR A 70 -8.03 6.13 -9.03
C THR A 70 -7.07 7.31 -8.99
N THR A 71 -7.33 8.30 -8.13
CA THR A 71 -6.49 9.49 -7.97
C THR A 71 -5.11 9.13 -7.43
N MET A 72 -5.04 8.26 -6.42
CA MET A 72 -3.77 7.80 -5.83
C MET A 72 -2.90 7.05 -6.85
N ARG A 73 -3.52 6.24 -7.71
CA ARG A 73 -2.81 5.55 -8.81
C ARG A 73 -2.34 6.53 -9.88
N ALA A 74 -3.14 7.54 -10.21
CA ALA A 74 -2.75 8.55 -11.19
C ALA A 74 -1.55 9.39 -10.69
N ASP A 75 -1.57 9.85 -9.44
CA ASP A 75 -0.44 10.57 -8.82
C ASP A 75 0.82 9.69 -8.78
N PHE A 76 0.69 8.42 -8.39
CA PHE A 76 1.79 7.45 -8.44
C PHE A 76 2.42 7.36 -9.83
N MET A 77 1.61 7.21 -10.88
CA MET A 77 2.09 7.11 -12.26
C MET A 77 2.72 8.42 -12.79
N GLN A 78 2.39 9.57 -12.22
CA GLN A 78 3.07 10.83 -12.56
C GLN A 78 4.50 10.88 -12.01
N HIS A 79 4.75 10.26 -10.86
CA HIS A 79 6.08 10.20 -10.25
C HIS A 79 6.92 9.03 -10.79
N PHE A 80 6.27 7.90 -11.10
CA PHE A 80 6.89 6.69 -11.64
C PHE A 80 6.14 6.21 -12.89
N PRO A 81 6.30 6.90 -14.05
CA PRO A 81 5.60 6.53 -15.28
C PRO A 81 6.03 5.16 -15.80
N GLU A 82 7.27 4.75 -15.51
CA GLU A 82 7.85 3.47 -15.89
C GLU A 82 8.76 2.94 -14.77
N GLY A 83 9.09 1.64 -14.82
CA GLY A 83 10.05 1.02 -13.90
C GLY A 83 9.48 0.62 -12.54
N CYS A 84 8.18 0.84 -12.29
CA CYS A 84 7.47 0.34 -11.11
C CYS A 84 6.29 -0.52 -11.56
N VAL A 85 6.25 -1.79 -11.16
CA VAL A 85 5.21 -2.75 -11.56
C VAL A 85 4.42 -3.22 -10.33
N PRO A 86 3.22 -2.66 -10.07
CA PRO A 86 2.41 -3.02 -8.91
C PRO A 86 1.56 -4.27 -9.16
N SER A 87 1.54 -5.17 -8.20
CA SER A 87 0.60 -6.29 -8.05
C SER A 87 -0.19 -6.12 -6.76
N ARG A 88 -1.41 -6.68 -6.70
CA ARG A 88 -2.37 -6.41 -5.63
C ARG A 88 -3.05 -7.69 -5.17
N GLN A 89 -3.23 -7.82 -3.87
CA GLN A 89 -3.95 -8.93 -3.25
C GLN A 89 -4.85 -8.39 -2.13
N VAL A 90 -5.94 -9.10 -1.88
CA VAL A 90 -6.88 -8.77 -0.80
C VAL A 90 -7.04 -10.01 0.05
N PHE A 91 -6.91 -9.84 1.36
CA PHE A 91 -7.08 -10.90 2.34
C PHE A 91 -8.19 -10.51 3.30
N ARG A 92 -9.04 -11.48 3.61
CA ARG A 92 -9.96 -11.41 4.73
C ARG A 92 -9.32 -12.14 5.90
N GLU A 93 -9.14 -11.46 7.02
CA GLU A 93 -8.62 -12.12 8.20
C GLU A 93 -9.62 -13.15 8.71
N LEU A 94 -9.14 -14.37 8.99
CA LEU A 94 -9.94 -15.46 9.57
C LEU A 94 -9.68 -15.63 11.07
N PHE A 95 -8.41 -15.57 11.48
CA PHE A 95 -7.99 -15.61 12.88
C PHE A 95 -6.55 -15.08 13.01
N GLN A 96 -6.20 -14.60 14.20
CA GLN A 96 -4.83 -14.25 14.58
C GLN A 96 -4.48 -14.97 15.88
N LEU A 97 -3.29 -15.54 15.96
CA LEU A 97 -2.76 -16.12 17.19
C LEU A 97 -1.72 -15.18 17.78
N GLN A 98 -1.79 -14.93 19.09
CA GLN A 98 -0.79 -14.17 19.82
C GLN A 98 -0.15 -15.09 20.85
N ARG A 99 1.17 -15.01 21.03
CA ARG A 99 1.81 -15.68 22.18
C ARG A 99 1.26 -15.04 23.45
N GLY A 100 0.71 -15.84 24.35
CA GLY A 100 0.41 -15.41 25.71
C GLY A 100 1.68 -14.91 26.39
N GLN A 101 1.57 -13.80 27.14
CA GLN A 101 2.63 -13.30 28.00
C GLN A 101 2.97 -14.31 29.10
#